data_AF-A0A6J7CZ27-F1
#
_entry.id   AF-A0A6J7CZ27-F1
#
_cell.length_a   1.000
_cell.length_b   1.000
_cell.length_c   1.000
_cell.angle_alpha   90.00
_cell.angle_beta   90.00
_cell.angle_gamma   90.00
#
_symmetry.space_group_name_H-M   'P 1'
#
loop_
_entity.id
_entity.type
_entity.pdbx_description
1 polymer ?
#
loop_
_entity_poly.entity_id
_entity_poly.type
_entity_poly.pdbx_seq_one_letter_code
_entity_poly.pdbx_strand_id
1 'polypeptide(L)'
;MKPKLVSISEEIVRWSFEISVNRSDDWFIAFTNPTAGPWKRITAPDGEGKVGEIHRFEIDETRPDLILVNDKTKHVLIIEAKTTFKDLQKPAQIAKTSQLFESLTNKLRNMSDNKFWGSRSKYEYSLALLWSSGDESKSQISKTCQDYLKNIATLTKDIICIQGYVENELLKSKVYKGISGEILKLPN
;
A
#
# COMPACT_ATOMS: atom_id res chain seq x y z
N MET A 1 -15.34 -28.81 4.52
CA MET A 1 -14.23 -28.42 5.42
C MET A 1 -13.99 -26.93 5.20
N LYS A 2 -14.08 -26.07 6.23
CA LYS A 2 -13.65 -24.68 6.05
C LYS A 2 -12.13 -24.68 5.83
N PRO A 3 -11.60 -23.99 4.80
CA PRO A 3 -10.15 -23.92 4.61
C PRO A 3 -9.49 -23.40 5.89
N LYS A 4 -8.44 -24.09 6.35
CA LYS A 4 -7.61 -23.63 7.46
C LYS A 4 -6.92 -22.34 7.00
N LEU A 5 -7.34 -21.20 7.55
CA LEU A 5 -6.66 -19.93 7.32
C LEU A 5 -5.35 -20.00 8.09
N VAL A 6 -4.28 -20.40 7.40
CA VAL A 6 -2.93 -20.34 7.95
C VAL A 6 -2.53 -18.86 7.91
N SER A 7 -2.29 -18.27 9.08
CA SER A 7 -1.70 -16.94 9.13
C SER A 7 -0.33 -16.99 8.47
N ILE A 8 -0.12 -16.06 7.54
CA ILE A 8 1.07 -15.95 6.72
C ILE A 8 1.82 -14.70 7.18
N SER A 9 3.15 -14.76 7.22
CA SER A 9 3.95 -13.63 7.69
C SER A 9 3.72 -12.38 6.83
N GLU A 10 3.96 -11.22 7.44
CA GLU A 10 3.96 -9.91 6.79
C GLU A 10 4.76 -9.91 5.48
N GLU A 11 5.94 -10.52 5.47
CA GLU A 11 6.79 -10.61 4.27
C GLU A 11 6.17 -11.45 3.16
N ILE A 12 5.59 -12.62 3.49
CA ILE A 12 5.01 -13.50 2.47
C ILE A 12 3.72 -12.89 1.90
N VAL A 13 2.87 -12.27 2.71
CA VAL A 13 1.66 -11.61 2.20
C VAL A 13 2.02 -10.42 1.30
N ARG A 14 3.04 -9.64 1.67
CA ARG A 14 3.56 -8.54 0.85
C ARG A 14 4.14 -9.06 -0.47
N TRP A 15 5.04 -10.05 -0.43
CA TRP A 15 5.66 -10.61 -1.63
C TRP A 15 4.64 -11.23 -2.58
N SER A 16 3.64 -11.93 -2.05
CA SER A 16 2.57 -12.46 -2.89
C SER A 16 1.79 -11.35 -3.59
N PHE A 17 1.49 -10.27 -2.87
CA PHE A 17 0.79 -9.13 -3.45
C PHE A 17 1.67 -8.43 -4.51
N GLU A 18 2.97 -8.28 -4.25
CA GLU A 18 3.95 -7.77 -5.23
C GLU A 18 3.98 -8.62 -6.51
N ILE A 19 3.93 -9.95 -6.41
CA ILE A 19 3.90 -10.84 -7.59
C ILE A 19 2.63 -10.61 -8.43
N SER A 20 1.46 -10.51 -7.79
CA SER A 20 0.21 -10.20 -8.50
C SER A 20 0.27 -8.84 -9.18
N VAL A 21 0.84 -7.83 -8.51
CA VAL A 21 1.04 -6.50 -9.09
C VAL A 21 2.03 -6.52 -10.26
N ASN A 22 3.13 -7.26 -10.17
CA ASN A 22 4.13 -7.37 -11.24
C ASN A 22 3.61 -8.05 -12.50
N ARG A 23 2.51 -8.81 -12.41
CA ARG A 23 1.82 -9.40 -13.57
C ARG A 23 0.87 -8.41 -14.25
N SER A 24 0.79 -7.18 -13.75
CA SER A 24 -0.06 -6.12 -14.29
C SER A 24 0.69 -5.20 -15.22
N ASP A 25 0.04 -4.84 -16.31
CA ASP A 25 0.52 -3.77 -17.19
C ASP A 25 0.21 -2.36 -16.66
N ASP A 26 -0.70 -2.24 -15.68
CA ASP A 26 -1.24 -0.95 -15.23
C ASP A 26 -0.58 -0.43 -13.93
N TRP A 27 0.10 -1.29 -13.16
CA TRP A 27 0.67 -0.93 -11.85
C TRP A 27 2.19 -1.09 -11.83
N PHE A 28 2.87 -0.06 -11.33
CA PHE A 28 4.32 -0.06 -11.12
C PHE A 28 4.66 -0.08 -9.63
N ILE A 29 5.57 -0.98 -9.23
CA ILE A 29 6.12 -1.01 -7.87
C ILE A 29 7.19 0.07 -7.76
N ALA A 30 6.82 1.24 -7.22
CA ALA A 30 7.71 2.38 -7.06
C ALA A 30 8.69 2.20 -5.89
N PHE A 31 8.31 1.47 -4.86
CA PHE A 31 9.15 1.17 -3.70
C PHE A 31 8.68 -0.12 -3.05
N THR A 32 9.61 -0.95 -2.60
CA THR A 32 9.40 -2.09 -1.70
C THR A 32 10.40 -1.99 -0.57
N ASN A 33 9.96 -2.13 0.67
CA ASN A 33 10.84 -2.02 1.83
C ASN A 33 11.74 -3.27 1.93
N PRO A 34 13.04 -3.15 1.61
CA PRO A 34 13.88 -4.32 1.45
C PRO A 34 14.20 -4.95 2.81
N THR A 35 14.23 -6.29 2.86
CA THR A 35 14.69 -7.04 4.05
C THR A 35 16.19 -6.77 4.31
N ALA A 36 17.00 -6.47 3.28
CA ALA A 36 18.38 -6.00 3.39
C ALA A 36 18.84 -5.18 2.17
N GLY A 37 19.78 -4.25 2.35
CA GLY A 37 20.50 -3.56 1.27
C GLY A 37 20.38 -2.02 1.26
N PRO A 38 21.30 -1.32 0.55
CA PRO A 38 21.41 0.15 0.56
C PRO A 38 20.38 0.88 -0.33
N TRP A 39 19.43 0.16 -0.92
CA TRP A 39 18.57 0.65 -2.00
C TRP A 39 17.19 1.11 -1.51
N LYS A 40 17.13 1.93 -0.45
CA LYS A 40 15.89 2.49 0.08
C LYS A 40 15.36 3.63 -0.81
N ARG A 41 14.96 3.33 -2.04
CA ARG A 41 14.65 4.33 -3.06
C ARG A 41 13.27 4.17 -3.66
N ILE A 42 12.56 5.28 -3.76
CA ILE A 42 11.38 5.41 -4.60
C ILE A 42 11.85 5.67 -6.03
N THR A 43 11.35 4.88 -6.96
CA THR A 43 11.65 4.98 -8.39
C THR A 43 10.38 4.98 -9.22
N ALA A 44 10.44 5.50 -10.45
CA ALA A 44 9.38 5.36 -11.44
C ALA A 44 9.94 5.56 -12.86
N PRO A 45 9.27 5.01 -13.88
CA PRO A 45 9.59 5.32 -15.28
C PRO A 45 9.20 6.77 -15.62
N ASP A 46 10.04 7.47 -16.37
CA ASP A 46 9.66 8.72 -17.04
C ASP A 46 8.76 8.47 -18.27
N GLY A 47 8.44 9.52 -19.02
CA GLY A 47 7.61 9.43 -20.23
C GLY A 47 8.24 8.63 -21.37
N GLU A 48 9.54 8.33 -21.30
CA GLU A 48 10.28 7.49 -22.25
C GLU A 48 10.43 6.05 -21.74
N GLY A 49 9.85 5.74 -20.57
CA GLY A 49 9.95 4.43 -19.93
C GLY A 49 11.25 4.21 -19.14
N LYS A 50 12.11 5.23 -19.02
CA LYS A 50 13.38 5.10 -18.29
C LYS A 50 13.13 5.24 -16.79
N VAL A 51 13.47 4.19 -16.04
CA VAL A 51 13.34 4.18 -14.58
C VAL A 51 14.43 5.02 -13.93
N GLY A 52 14.05 5.89 -13.01
CA GLY A 52 15.01 6.66 -12.20
C GLY A 52 14.52 6.99 -10.81
N GLU A 53 15.41 7.64 -10.05
CA GLU A 53 15.26 7.91 -8.62
C GLU A 53 14.41 9.16 -8.37
N ILE A 54 13.38 9.01 -7.54
CA ILE A 54 12.51 10.09 -7.09
C ILE A 54 12.97 10.58 -5.72
N HIS A 55 13.16 9.62 -4.81
CA HIS A 55 13.54 9.88 -3.44
C HIS A 55 14.35 8.71 -2.88
N ARG A 56 15.27 9.01 -1.98
CA ARG A 56 16.02 8.03 -1.20
C ARG A 56 15.78 8.31 0.27
N PHE A 57 15.30 7.29 0.98
CA PHE A 57 15.07 7.37 2.41
C PHE A 57 16.39 7.34 3.17
N GLU A 58 16.49 8.18 4.20
CA GLU A 58 17.62 8.19 5.12
C GLU A 58 17.65 6.94 6.01
N ILE A 59 18.74 6.73 6.75
CA ILE A 59 18.92 5.54 7.60
C ILE A 59 17.79 5.44 8.64
N ASP A 60 17.51 6.54 9.33
CA ASP A 60 16.55 6.64 10.44
C ASP A 60 15.16 7.09 10.00
N GLU A 61 14.94 7.26 8.69
CA GLU A 61 13.64 7.65 8.18
C GLU A 61 12.64 6.48 8.26
N THR A 62 11.43 6.79 8.75
CA THR A 62 10.32 5.82 8.73
C THR A 62 9.87 5.59 7.30
N ARG A 63 9.60 4.33 6.96
CA ARG A 63 9.32 3.89 5.59
C ARG A 63 7.99 3.14 5.54
N PRO A 64 7.25 3.22 4.42
CA PRO A 64 6.13 2.31 4.17
C PRO A 64 6.66 0.92 3.83
N ASP A 65 5.78 -0.06 3.65
CA ASP A 65 6.18 -1.38 3.17
C ASP A 65 6.23 -1.47 1.65
N LEU A 66 5.30 -0.78 0.98
CA LEU A 66 5.19 -0.77 -0.48
C LEU A 66 4.64 0.57 -0.96
N ILE A 67 5.08 1.03 -2.14
CA ILE A 67 4.47 2.13 -2.88
C ILE A 67 4.16 1.65 -4.29
N LEU A 68 2.92 1.80 -4.71
CA LEU A 68 2.47 1.48 -6.06
C LEU A 68 1.99 2.72 -6.80
N VAL A 69 2.20 2.74 -8.11
CA VAL A 69 1.76 3.82 -9.00
C VAL A 69 0.95 3.23 -10.15
N ASN A 70 -0.16 3.88 -10.48
CA ASN A 70 -0.95 3.59 -11.66
C ASN A 70 -1.17 4.88 -12.45
N ASP A 71 -0.50 5.00 -13.60
CA ASP A 71 -0.57 6.20 -14.44
C ASP A 71 -1.92 6.33 -15.18
N LYS A 72 -2.58 5.20 -15.46
CA LYS A 72 -3.87 5.14 -16.16
C LYS A 72 -5.00 5.65 -15.29
N THR A 73 -5.05 5.26 -14.02
CA THR A 73 -6.02 5.76 -13.04
C THR A 73 -5.53 6.98 -12.26
N LYS A 74 -4.29 7.43 -12.51
CA LYS A 74 -3.64 8.54 -11.81
C LYS A 74 -3.67 8.39 -10.30
N HIS A 75 -3.21 7.24 -9.82
CA HIS A 75 -3.26 6.84 -8.41
C HIS A 75 -1.90 6.44 -7.85
N VAL A 76 -1.65 6.78 -6.60
CA VAL A 76 -0.51 6.32 -5.81
C VAL A 76 -1.03 5.63 -4.55
N LEU A 77 -0.63 4.38 -4.33
CA LEU A 77 -0.92 3.64 -3.11
C LEU A 77 0.32 3.60 -2.23
N ILE A 78 0.19 4.03 -0.99
CA ILE A 78 1.21 3.85 0.05
C ILE A 78 0.66 2.77 0.98
N ILE A 79 1.41 1.67 1.14
CA ILE A 79 0.88 0.46 1.77
C ILE A 79 1.66 0.15 3.05
N GLU A 80 0.91 -0.12 4.12
CA GLU A 80 1.39 -0.74 5.35
C GLU A 80 0.90 -2.19 5.39
N ALA A 81 1.82 -3.13 5.56
CA ALA A 81 1.55 -4.54 5.67
C ALA A 81 1.69 -5.00 7.13
N LYS A 82 0.83 -5.90 7.59
CA LYS A 82 0.99 -6.60 8.86
C LYS A 82 0.61 -8.06 8.73
N THR A 83 1.15 -8.89 9.61
CA THR A 83 0.78 -10.31 9.66
C THR A 83 -0.72 -10.45 9.94
N THR A 84 -1.26 -9.73 10.93
CA THR A 84 -2.69 -9.82 11.31
C THR A 84 -3.39 -8.48 11.25
N PHE A 85 -4.72 -8.49 11.03
CA PHE A 85 -5.51 -7.27 11.09
C PHE A 85 -5.46 -6.60 12.46
N LYS A 86 -5.38 -7.40 13.54
CA LYS A 86 -5.27 -6.91 14.91
C LYS A 86 -4.04 -6.02 15.12
N ASP A 87 -2.95 -6.29 14.42
CA ASP A 87 -1.75 -5.46 14.49
C ASP A 87 -1.97 -4.08 13.86
N LEU A 88 -2.77 -3.99 12.80
CA LEU A 88 -3.19 -2.73 12.17
C LEU A 88 -4.14 -1.91 13.06
N GLN A 89 -4.80 -2.54 14.04
CA GLN A 89 -5.75 -1.88 14.96
C GLN A 89 -5.08 -1.23 16.17
N LYS A 90 -3.78 -1.50 16.40
CA LYS A 90 -3.08 -0.96 17.57
C LYS A 90 -3.01 0.58 17.46
N PRO A 91 -3.38 1.36 18.50
CA PRO A 91 -3.36 2.82 18.43
C PRO A 91 -2.01 3.41 18.00
N ALA A 92 -0.90 2.85 18.51
CA ALA A 92 0.44 3.26 18.10
C ALA A 92 0.72 2.99 16.61
N GLN A 93 0.21 1.88 16.06
CA GLN A 93 0.35 1.57 14.64
C GLN A 93 -0.46 2.55 13.78
N ILE A 94 -1.71 2.85 14.19
CA ILE A 94 -2.56 3.81 13.49
C ILE A 94 -1.86 5.18 13.43
N ALA A 95 -1.42 5.69 14.58
CA ALA A 95 -0.74 6.99 14.66
C ALA A 95 0.53 7.02 13.78
N LYS A 96 1.40 6.01 13.92
CA LYS A 96 2.66 5.92 13.16
C LYS A 96 2.42 5.89 11.65
N THR A 97 1.49 5.06 11.19
CA THR A 97 1.19 4.89 9.77
C THR A 97 0.53 6.13 9.19
N SER A 98 -0.41 6.74 9.92
CA SER A 98 -1.05 8.00 9.49
C SER A 98 -0.04 9.12 9.33
N GLN A 99 0.88 9.28 10.30
CA GLN A 99 1.95 10.28 10.24
C GLN A 99 2.90 10.03 9.07
N LEU A 100 3.29 8.77 8.86
CA LEU A 100 4.11 8.36 7.71
C LEU A 100 3.41 8.70 6.38
N PHE A 101 2.13 8.32 6.26
CA PHE A 101 1.34 8.56 5.06
C PHE A 101 1.26 10.06 4.74
N GLU A 102 0.98 10.89 5.76
CA GLU A 102 0.93 12.34 5.60
C GLU A 102 2.27 12.93 5.17
N SER A 103 3.34 12.60 5.90
CA SER A 103 4.69 13.09 5.61
C SER A 103 5.14 12.71 4.20
N LEU A 104 4.96 11.45 3.82
CA LEU A 104 5.38 10.95 2.52
C LEU A 104 4.52 11.50 1.38
N THR A 105 3.21 11.61 1.56
CA THR A 105 2.31 12.21 0.57
C THR A 105 2.69 13.66 0.32
N ASN A 106 2.90 14.46 1.37
CA ASN A 106 3.32 15.86 1.23
C ASN A 106 4.68 15.97 0.53
N LYS A 107 5.64 15.12 0.90
CA LYS A 107 6.95 15.04 0.25
C LYS A 107 6.82 14.77 -1.26
N LEU A 108 6.07 13.73 -1.65
CA LEU A 108 5.90 13.34 -3.04
C LEU A 108 5.10 14.37 -3.86
N ARG A 109 4.11 15.04 -3.25
CA ARG A 109 3.37 16.15 -3.89
C ARG A 109 4.26 17.35 -4.21
N ASN A 110 5.31 17.57 -3.43
CA ASN A 110 6.28 18.65 -3.66
C ASN A 110 7.39 18.27 -4.67
N MET A 111 7.35 17.07 -5.26
CA MET A 111 8.34 16.61 -6.25
C MET A 111 7.88 16.81 -7.69
N SER A 112 7.12 17.86 -7.98
CA SER A 112 6.66 18.18 -9.35
C SER A 112 7.80 18.40 -10.34
N ASP A 113 8.95 18.87 -9.85
CA ASP A 113 10.10 19.21 -10.68
C ASP A 113 11.04 18.00 -10.89
N ASN A 114 10.80 16.89 -10.18
CA ASN A 114 11.52 15.65 -10.42
C ASN A 114 11.01 15.01 -11.71
N LYS A 115 11.89 14.85 -12.71
CA LYS A 115 11.53 14.31 -14.04
C LYS A 115 10.91 12.91 -14.03
N PHE A 116 11.16 12.10 -13.01
CA PHE A 116 10.60 10.75 -12.86
C PHE A 116 9.27 10.75 -12.09
N TRP A 117 8.91 11.85 -11.42
CA TRP A 117 7.64 11.99 -10.71
C TRP A 117 6.69 12.95 -11.41
N GLY A 118 7.11 14.18 -11.66
CA GLY A 118 6.42 15.13 -12.53
C GLY A 118 4.94 15.28 -12.19
N SER A 119 4.08 14.94 -13.14
CA SER A 119 2.61 15.02 -13.00
C SER A 119 2.04 14.06 -11.95
N ARG A 120 2.75 13.00 -11.56
CA ARG A 120 2.37 12.07 -10.48
C ARG A 120 2.31 12.75 -9.11
N SER A 121 2.94 13.91 -8.97
CA SER A 121 2.79 14.75 -7.78
C SER A 121 1.33 15.21 -7.56
N LYS A 122 0.50 15.21 -8.60
CA LYS A 122 -0.91 15.62 -8.56
C LYS A 122 -1.90 14.44 -8.54
N TYR A 123 -1.41 13.21 -8.49
CA TYR A 123 -2.25 12.01 -8.47
C TYR A 123 -3.06 11.92 -7.18
N GLU A 124 -4.07 11.06 -7.18
CA GLU A 124 -4.75 10.70 -5.95
C GLU A 124 -3.85 9.79 -5.11
N TYR A 125 -3.74 10.07 -3.81
CA TYR A 125 -2.96 9.27 -2.86
C TYR A 125 -3.94 8.55 -1.93
N SER A 126 -3.76 7.24 -1.76
CA SER A 126 -4.51 6.47 -0.77
C SER A 126 -3.57 5.64 0.10
N LEU A 127 -3.92 5.59 1.38
CA LEU A 127 -3.33 4.63 2.30
C LEU A 127 -3.97 3.27 2.02
N ALA A 128 -3.15 2.23 1.88
CA ALA A 128 -3.61 0.86 1.83
C ALA A 128 -3.15 0.08 3.06
N LEU A 129 -4.03 -0.77 3.58
CA LEU A 129 -3.77 -1.67 4.70
C LEU A 129 -3.76 -3.09 4.15
N LEU A 130 -2.62 -3.76 4.25
CA LEU A 130 -2.41 -5.14 3.79
C LEU A 130 -2.27 -6.08 4.99
N TRP A 131 -3.03 -7.18 5.01
CA TRP A 131 -2.87 -8.20 6.04
C TRP A 131 -3.12 -9.62 5.54
N SER A 132 -2.65 -10.61 6.28
CA SER A 132 -2.93 -12.03 5.99
C SER A 132 -4.34 -12.43 6.43
N SER A 133 -4.82 -13.58 5.96
CA SER A 133 -6.21 -14.00 6.11
C SER A 133 -6.68 -14.03 7.57
N GLY A 134 -7.94 -13.66 7.78
CA GLY A 134 -8.61 -13.68 9.09
C GLY A 134 -10.13 -13.61 8.95
N ASP A 135 -10.80 -13.82 10.08
CA ASP A 135 -12.27 -13.82 10.18
C ASP A 135 -12.83 -12.43 10.55
N GLU A 136 -12.12 -11.35 10.17
CA GLU A 136 -12.55 -10.00 10.51
C GLU A 136 -13.86 -9.65 9.81
N SER A 137 -14.81 -9.13 10.59
CA SER A 137 -16.08 -8.68 10.04
C SER A 137 -15.89 -7.39 9.23
N LYS A 138 -16.78 -7.16 8.27
CA LYS A 138 -16.84 -5.88 7.54
C LYS A 138 -16.91 -4.68 8.49
N SER A 139 -17.66 -4.80 9.61
CA SER A 139 -17.78 -3.72 10.60
C SER A 139 -16.47 -3.46 11.35
N GLN A 140 -15.69 -4.50 11.68
CA GLN A 140 -14.35 -4.32 12.26
C GLN A 140 -13.44 -3.61 11.27
N ILE A 141 -13.47 -4.00 9.99
CA ILE A 141 -12.61 -3.41 8.98
C ILE A 141 -12.96 -1.96 8.71
N SER A 142 -14.24 -1.64 8.52
CA SER A 142 -14.69 -0.27 8.30
C SER A 142 -14.41 0.63 9.50
N LYS A 143 -14.58 0.15 10.74
CA LYS A 143 -14.21 0.92 11.95
C LYS A 143 -12.72 1.26 11.96
N THR A 144 -11.87 0.28 11.72
CA THR A 144 -10.42 0.50 11.67
C THR A 144 -10.06 1.49 10.55
N CYS A 145 -10.65 1.38 9.37
CA CYS A 145 -10.45 2.35 8.28
C CYS A 145 -10.88 3.77 8.66
N GLN A 146 -12.00 3.92 9.36
CA GLN A 146 -12.44 5.21 9.88
C GLN A 146 -11.43 5.77 10.90
N ASP A 147 -10.83 4.93 11.73
CA ASP A 147 -9.82 5.36 12.70
C ASP A 147 -8.54 5.86 12.02
N TYR A 148 -8.09 5.23 10.94
CA TYR A 148 -7.02 5.77 10.09
C TYR A 148 -7.45 7.08 9.42
N LEU A 149 -8.62 7.08 8.79
CA LEU A 149 -9.11 8.22 7.99
C LEU A 149 -9.26 9.49 8.82
N LYS A 150 -9.67 9.40 10.09
CA LYS A 150 -9.74 10.56 11.00
C LYS A 150 -8.43 11.35 11.06
N ASN A 151 -7.29 10.68 10.93
CA ASN A 151 -5.97 11.31 11.00
C ASN A 151 -5.48 11.87 9.66
N ILE A 152 -6.05 11.43 8.53
CA ILE A 152 -5.53 11.74 7.18
C ILE A 152 -6.63 12.20 6.19
N ALA A 153 -7.80 12.59 6.70
CA ALA A 153 -8.99 12.95 5.91
C ALA A 153 -8.78 14.16 4.99
N THR A 154 -7.78 15.00 5.27
CA THR A 154 -7.40 16.13 4.41
C THR A 154 -6.64 15.68 3.15
N LEU A 155 -6.09 14.47 3.16
CA LEU A 155 -5.24 13.94 2.08
C LEU A 155 -5.95 12.93 1.20
N THR A 156 -6.86 12.14 1.78
CA THR A 156 -7.58 11.07 1.11
C THR A 156 -8.99 10.91 1.69
N LYS A 157 -9.91 10.37 0.89
CA LYS A 157 -11.32 10.15 1.29
C LYS A 157 -11.63 8.70 1.62
N ASP A 158 -10.70 7.79 1.38
CA ASP A 158 -10.89 6.36 1.59
C ASP A 158 -9.57 5.68 1.96
N ILE A 159 -9.68 4.46 2.49
CA ILE A 159 -8.57 3.58 2.81
C ILE A 159 -8.72 2.34 1.94
N ILE A 160 -7.66 1.90 1.27
CA ILE A 160 -7.70 0.65 0.50
C ILE A 160 -7.42 -0.52 1.44
N CYS A 161 -8.31 -1.50 1.46
CA CYS A 161 -8.15 -2.72 2.21
C CYS A 161 -7.69 -3.85 1.30
N ILE A 162 -6.61 -4.52 1.67
CA ILE A 162 -6.06 -5.65 0.93
C ILE A 162 -5.94 -6.83 1.90
N GLN A 163 -6.80 -7.83 1.73
CA GLN A 163 -6.74 -9.06 2.52
C GLN A 163 -6.13 -10.18 1.68
N GLY A 164 -4.93 -10.64 2.03
CA GLY A 164 -4.30 -11.81 1.45
C GLY A 164 -4.89 -13.10 2.02
N TYR A 165 -5.06 -14.14 1.20
CA TYR A 165 -5.58 -15.45 1.65
C TYR A 165 -5.10 -16.58 0.75
N VAL A 166 -5.12 -17.82 1.26
CA VAL A 166 -4.81 -19.02 0.47
C VAL A 166 -6.09 -19.65 -0.05
N GLU A 167 -6.15 -19.91 -1.34
CA GLU A 167 -7.22 -20.67 -1.99
C GLU A 167 -6.61 -21.62 -3.02
N ASN A 168 -6.86 -22.93 -2.87
CA ASN A 168 -6.30 -23.98 -3.72
C ASN A 168 -4.76 -23.91 -3.82
N GLU A 169 -4.09 -23.76 -2.66
CA GLU A 169 -2.62 -23.63 -2.55
C GLU A 169 -2.03 -22.38 -3.23
N LEU A 170 -2.88 -21.50 -3.76
CA LEU A 170 -2.48 -20.22 -4.34
C LEU A 170 -2.78 -19.08 -3.39
N LEU A 171 -1.81 -18.19 -3.21
CA LEU A 171 -2.03 -16.93 -2.52
C LEU A 171 -2.80 -15.98 -3.43
N LYS A 172 -3.88 -15.41 -2.89
CA LYS A 172 -4.77 -14.46 -3.55
C LYS A 172 -4.97 -13.25 -2.66
N SER A 173 -5.57 -12.20 -3.21
CA SER A 173 -5.92 -10.99 -2.44
C SER A 173 -7.32 -10.51 -2.78
N LYS A 174 -8.06 -10.05 -1.76
CA LYS A 174 -9.28 -9.27 -1.93
C LYS A 174 -8.94 -7.81 -1.73
N VAL A 175 -9.34 -6.97 -2.68
CA VAL A 175 -9.06 -5.54 -2.64
C VAL A 175 -10.34 -4.73 -2.74
N TYR A 176 -10.51 -3.78 -1.83
CA TYR A 176 -11.68 -2.92 -1.82
C TYR A 176 -11.40 -1.61 -1.08
N LYS A 177 -12.25 -0.61 -1.33
CA LYS A 177 -12.33 0.61 -0.54
C LYS A 177 -12.96 0.31 0.82
N GLY A 178 -12.26 0.55 1.91
CA GLY A 178 -12.63 0.16 3.26
C GLY A 178 -13.88 0.86 3.79
N ILE A 179 -14.15 2.09 3.33
CA ILE A 179 -15.34 2.86 3.73
C ILE A 179 -16.55 2.52 2.87
N SER A 180 -16.42 2.56 1.54
CA SER A 180 -17.56 2.28 0.63
C SER A 180 -17.84 0.79 0.45
N GLY A 181 -16.88 -0.08 0.76
CA GLY A 181 -16.93 -1.51 0.45
C GLY A 181 -16.79 -1.83 -1.03
N GLU A 182 -16.49 -0.84 -1.88
CA GLU A 182 -16.35 -1.00 -3.33
C GLU A 182 -15.15 -1.91 -3.64
N ILE A 183 -15.40 -3.03 -4.32
CA ILE A 183 -14.34 -3.95 -4.76
C ILE A 183 -13.52 -3.27 -5.85
N LEU A 184 -12.22 -3.14 -5.61
CA LEU A 184 -11.29 -2.64 -6.62
C LEU A 184 -10.77 -3.83 -7.41
N LYS A 185 -10.80 -3.70 -8.74
CA LYS A 185 -10.01 -4.59 -9.60
C LYS A 185 -8.56 -4.17 -9.51
N LEU A 186 -7.85 -4.70 -8.52
CA LEU A 186 -6.41 -4.87 -8.66
C LEU A 186 -6.12 -6.18 -9.42
N PRO A 187 -4.96 -6.28 -10.07
CA PRO A 187 -4.55 -7.46 -10.83
C PRO A 187 -4.52 -8.67 -9.88
N ASN A 188 -5.15 -9.77 -10.28
CA ASN A 188 -5.13 -11.05 -9.55
C ASN A 188 -3.85 -11.82 -9.86
#